data_AF-A0A937Y1I6-F1
#
_entry.id   AF-A0A937Y1I6-F1
#
_cell.length_a   1.000
_cell.length_b   1.000
_cell.length_c   1.000
_cell.angle_alpha   90.00
_cell.angle_beta   90.00
_cell.angle_gamma   90.00
#
_symmetry.space_group_name_H-M   'P 1'
#
loop_
_entity.id
_entity.type
_entity.pdbx_description
1 polymer ?
#
loop_
_entity_poly.entity_id
_entity_poly.type
_entity_poly.pdbx_seq_one_letter_code
_entity_poly.pdbx_strand_id
1 'polypeptide(L)'
;MRGLLFLLAVLLAPPGHGAQALPIFDAHIHYSHDTWGEVPPKAAIALLRKAGVVRALVSSSNDEGTQMLYAEAPDLVIPSLRPYRTRGDISSWVRDPGVITYLEERLKRYRYVAIGEFHVHGADADAPVVRRAVQLAREHKLFLHAHSDADAVERLFKQDPNARILWAHAGFDRPEKVREMLRRYRNLWCELAFRTDHASGGKVEPGWRAAFLEFPDRFLVGSDSYSAARWPYVVEHANWTRQWLADLPKDVAERIAYRNGEALFRGMLAPRKP
;
A
#
# COMPACT_ATOMS: atom_id res chain seq x y z
N MET A 1 40.57 29.41 59.81
CA MET A 1 39.86 28.35 59.08
C MET A 1 38.54 28.90 58.56
N ARG A 2 38.42 29.22 57.27
CA ARG A 2 37.15 29.57 56.63
C ARG A 2 37.15 28.89 55.25
N GLY A 3 36.53 27.71 55.18
CA GLY A 3 36.35 26.97 53.94
C GLY A 3 35.09 27.48 53.23
N LEU A 4 35.24 27.91 51.99
CA LEU A 4 34.15 28.31 51.11
C LEU A 4 33.72 27.06 50.32
N LEU A 5 32.53 26.52 50.60
CA LEU A 5 31.93 25.42 49.85
C LEU A 5 31.21 25.99 48.62
N PHE A 6 31.74 25.72 47.43
CA PHE A 6 31.02 25.89 46.17
C PHE A 6 30.10 24.68 45.95
N LEU A 7 28.79 24.89 46.00
CA LEU A 7 27.82 23.92 45.49
C LEU A 7 27.75 24.03 43.97
N LEU A 8 28.21 22.98 43.27
CA LEU A 8 28.02 22.82 41.84
C LEU A 8 26.58 22.30 41.59
N ALA A 9 25.69 23.15 41.10
CA ALA A 9 24.36 22.75 40.68
C ALA A 9 24.46 22.03 39.32
N VAL A 10 24.32 20.70 39.33
CA VAL A 10 24.19 19.91 38.09
C VAL A 10 22.76 20.07 37.58
N LEU A 11 22.59 20.84 36.50
CA LEU A 11 21.35 20.90 35.73
C LEU A 11 21.13 19.55 35.03
N LEU A 12 20.28 18.71 35.62
CA LEU A 12 19.72 17.53 34.96
C LEU A 12 18.78 18.00 33.84
N ALA A 13 19.23 17.87 32.59
CA ALA A 13 18.34 18.02 31.44
C ALA A 13 17.22 16.95 31.52
N PRO A 14 15.97 17.32 31.21
CA PRO A 14 14.89 16.34 31.16
C PRO A 14 15.20 15.28 30.09
N PRO A 15 14.79 14.01 30.31
CA PRO A 15 14.93 12.98 29.29
C PRO A 15 14.19 13.48 28.03
N GLY A 16 14.93 13.58 26.92
CA GLY A 16 14.33 13.88 25.62
C GLY A 16 13.25 12.85 25.35
N HIS A 17 12.01 13.30 25.15
CA HIS A 17 10.99 12.46 24.54
C HIS A 17 11.52 12.09 23.17
N GLY A 18 12.03 10.87 23.02
CA GLY A 18 12.50 10.37 21.74
C GLY A 18 11.39 10.60 20.72
N ALA A 19 11.69 11.36 19.65
CA ALA A 19 10.70 11.66 18.63
C ALA A 19 10.10 10.33 18.15
N GLN A 20 8.77 10.20 18.29
CA GLN A 20 8.08 9.00 17.84
C GLN A 20 8.41 8.78 16.36
N ALA A 21 8.84 7.57 16.00
CA ALA A 21 9.22 7.26 14.63
C ALA A 21 8.07 7.58 13.67
N LEU A 22 8.39 8.12 12.48
CA LEU A 22 7.40 8.49 11.47
C LEU A 22 6.45 7.31 11.19
N PRO A 23 5.12 7.47 11.39
CA PRO A 23 4.15 6.42 11.11
C PRO A 23 4.17 5.98 9.65
N ILE A 24 3.87 4.71 9.39
CA ILE A 24 3.76 4.15 8.03
C ILE A 24 2.34 3.66 7.79
N PHE A 25 1.72 4.10 6.69
CA PHE A 25 0.61 3.42 6.06
C PHE A 25 1.21 2.46 5.02
N ASP A 26 1.07 1.15 5.23
CA ASP A 26 1.54 0.17 4.26
C ASP A 26 0.43 -0.10 3.23
N ALA A 27 0.59 0.40 2.02
CA ALA A 27 -0.41 0.28 0.95
C ALA A 27 -0.31 -1.02 0.16
N HIS A 28 0.56 -1.97 0.55
CA HIS A 28 0.74 -3.21 -0.20
C HIS A 28 1.26 -4.35 0.68
N ILE A 29 0.34 -5.16 1.21
CA ILE A 29 0.65 -6.39 1.96
C ILE A 29 -0.04 -7.58 1.32
N HIS A 30 0.68 -8.70 1.23
CA HIS A 30 0.11 -10.01 0.89
C HIS A 30 0.18 -10.97 2.07
N TYR A 31 -0.93 -11.65 2.33
CA TYR A 31 -1.02 -12.68 3.37
C TYR A 31 -1.78 -13.90 2.86
N SER A 32 -1.19 -14.59 1.88
CA SER A 32 -1.84 -15.68 1.14
C SER A 32 -1.85 -17.01 1.91
N HIS A 33 -2.59 -17.99 1.39
CA HIS A 33 -2.80 -19.32 2.00
C HIS A 33 -1.53 -20.08 2.38
N ASP A 34 -0.43 -19.80 1.70
CA ASP A 34 0.89 -20.40 1.96
C ASP A 34 1.73 -19.61 2.96
N THR A 35 1.17 -18.54 3.55
CA THR A 35 1.89 -17.66 4.48
C THR A 35 1.48 -17.89 5.92
N TRP A 36 0.18 -18.07 6.19
CA TRP A 36 -0.34 -18.09 7.57
C TRP A 36 0.11 -19.28 8.42
N GLY A 37 0.62 -20.35 7.78
CA GLY A 37 1.17 -21.52 8.49
C GLY A 37 2.55 -21.22 9.10
N GLU A 38 3.34 -20.40 8.42
CA GLU A 38 4.68 -19.98 8.87
C GLU A 38 4.63 -18.71 9.72
N VAL A 39 3.72 -17.80 9.38
CA VAL A 39 3.52 -16.53 10.09
C VAL A 39 2.06 -16.44 10.53
N PRO A 40 1.69 -16.94 11.72
CA PRO A 40 0.30 -16.89 12.19
C PRO A 40 -0.24 -15.46 12.32
N PRO A 41 -1.58 -15.24 12.29
CA PRO A 41 -2.17 -13.89 12.28
C PRO A 41 -1.66 -12.96 13.38
N LYS A 42 -1.56 -13.45 14.62
CA LYS A 42 -1.03 -12.68 15.74
C LYS A 42 0.41 -12.24 15.54
N ALA A 43 1.25 -13.10 14.97
CA ALA A 43 2.64 -12.78 14.65
C ALA A 43 2.73 -11.76 13.52
N ALA A 44 1.92 -11.91 12.47
CA ALA A 44 1.80 -10.95 11.38
C ALA A 44 1.41 -9.55 11.89
N ILE A 45 0.36 -9.46 12.72
CA ILE A 45 -0.06 -8.18 13.34
C ILE A 45 1.03 -7.61 14.24
N ALA A 46 1.71 -8.44 15.03
CA ALA A 46 2.80 -7.99 15.89
C ALA A 46 3.98 -7.41 15.08
N LEU A 47 4.32 -8.02 13.94
CA LEU A 47 5.35 -7.49 13.02
C LEU A 47 4.95 -6.14 12.43
N LEU A 48 3.70 -5.99 11.96
CA LEU A 48 3.20 -4.72 11.44
C LEU A 48 3.24 -3.61 12.52
N ARG A 49 2.80 -3.91 13.74
CA ARG A 49 2.85 -2.95 14.85
C ARG A 49 4.29 -2.61 15.24
N LYS A 50 5.18 -3.60 15.28
CA LYS A 50 6.63 -3.40 15.54
C LYS A 50 7.27 -2.53 14.46
N ALA A 51 6.85 -2.66 13.21
CA ALA A 51 7.29 -1.83 12.09
C ALA A 51 6.77 -0.38 12.17
N GLY A 52 5.85 -0.06 13.10
CA GLY A 52 5.20 1.24 13.21
C GLY A 52 4.17 1.48 12.10
N VAL A 53 3.60 0.39 11.56
CA VAL A 53 2.50 0.47 10.60
C VAL A 53 1.22 0.82 11.34
N VAL A 54 0.55 1.88 10.91
CA VAL A 54 -0.71 2.36 11.52
C VAL A 54 -1.93 1.86 10.78
N ARG A 55 -1.80 1.60 9.47
CA ARG A 55 -2.81 0.97 8.62
C ARG A 55 -2.13 0.16 7.52
N ALA A 56 -2.70 -0.98 7.15
CA ALA A 56 -2.17 -1.86 6.11
C ALA A 56 -3.25 -2.25 5.10
N LEU A 57 -3.04 -1.99 3.81
CA LEU A 57 -3.86 -2.52 2.72
C LEU A 57 -3.45 -3.97 2.46
N VAL A 58 -4.26 -4.91 2.94
CA VAL A 58 -3.98 -6.34 2.91
C VAL A 58 -4.79 -6.99 1.83
N SER A 59 -4.14 -7.84 1.04
CA SER A 59 -4.77 -8.71 0.07
C SER A 59 -4.21 -10.13 0.18
N SER A 60 -4.94 -11.14 -0.28
CA SER A 60 -4.47 -12.53 -0.20
C SER A 60 -5.12 -13.39 -1.27
N SER A 61 -4.41 -14.39 -1.76
CA SER A 61 -5.02 -15.52 -2.46
C SER A 61 -5.24 -16.61 -1.40
N ASN A 62 -6.45 -17.00 -1.00
CA ASN A 62 -7.79 -16.88 -1.58
C ASN A 62 -8.76 -15.94 -0.80
N ASP A 63 -8.29 -14.76 -0.39
CA ASP A 63 -8.99 -13.82 0.51
C ASP A 63 -9.14 -14.26 1.99
N GLU A 64 -9.04 -15.54 2.33
CA GLU A 64 -9.15 -16.00 3.74
C GLU A 64 -8.14 -15.31 4.67
N GLY A 65 -6.92 -15.10 4.20
CA GLY A 65 -5.85 -14.53 5.02
C GLY A 65 -6.12 -13.06 5.31
N THR A 66 -6.63 -12.34 4.31
CA THR A 66 -7.12 -10.96 4.49
C THR A 66 -8.21 -10.91 5.55
N GLN A 67 -9.16 -11.85 5.52
CA GLN A 67 -10.22 -11.90 6.53
C GLN A 67 -9.70 -12.29 7.92
N MET A 68 -8.72 -13.19 8.01
CA MET A 68 -8.07 -13.56 9.28
C MET A 68 -7.35 -12.37 9.90
N LEU A 69 -6.55 -11.62 9.13
CA LEU A 69 -5.87 -10.42 9.65
C LEU A 69 -6.87 -9.32 10.01
N TYR A 70 -7.92 -9.14 9.21
CA TYR A 70 -8.97 -8.16 9.53
C TYR A 70 -9.73 -8.49 10.81
N ALA A 71 -10.03 -9.77 11.06
CA ALA A 71 -10.66 -10.21 12.30
C ALA A 71 -9.75 -10.02 13.52
N GLU A 72 -8.43 -10.23 13.36
CA GLU A 72 -7.45 -10.06 14.44
C GLU A 72 -7.20 -8.57 14.78
N ALA A 73 -7.14 -7.69 13.78
CA ALA A 73 -6.81 -6.27 13.97
C ALA A 73 -7.56 -5.34 12.98
N PRO A 74 -8.88 -5.12 13.17
CA PRO A 74 -9.70 -4.29 12.27
C PRO A 74 -9.35 -2.80 12.34
N ASP A 75 -8.65 -2.36 13.40
CA ASP A 75 -8.07 -1.01 13.52
C ASP A 75 -6.89 -0.79 12.56
N LEU A 76 -6.16 -1.86 12.26
CA LEU A 76 -4.93 -1.85 11.46
C LEU A 76 -5.20 -2.25 10.00
N VAL A 77 -5.99 -3.29 9.78
CA VAL A 77 -6.12 -3.94 8.47
C VAL A 77 -7.20 -3.29 7.62
N ILE A 78 -6.89 -3.09 6.33
CA ILE A 78 -7.78 -2.58 5.30
C ILE A 78 -7.89 -3.66 4.20
N PRO A 79 -9.05 -4.33 4.05
CA PRO A 79 -9.19 -5.41 3.08
C PRO A 79 -9.19 -4.94 1.62
N SER A 80 -8.37 -5.59 0.79
CA SER A 80 -8.36 -5.51 -0.67
C SER A 80 -8.59 -6.90 -1.27
N LEU A 81 -9.56 -7.02 -2.16
CA LEU A 81 -9.97 -8.31 -2.73
C LEU A 81 -9.14 -8.64 -3.97
N ARG A 82 -8.21 -9.60 -3.88
CA ARG A 82 -7.53 -10.13 -5.08
C ARG A 82 -8.48 -10.98 -5.92
N PRO A 83 -8.34 -11.00 -7.25
CA PRO A 83 -9.11 -11.89 -8.13
C PRO A 83 -8.55 -13.32 -8.17
N TYR A 84 -7.85 -13.77 -7.13
CA TYR A 84 -7.07 -15.00 -7.14
C TYR A 84 -7.54 -15.95 -6.03
N ARG A 85 -7.97 -17.15 -6.42
CA ARG A 85 -8.25 -18.28 -5.53
C ARG A 85 -6.97 -19.06 -5.24
N THR A 86 -6.03 -19.10 -6.17
CA THR A 86 -4.71 -19.71 -5.98
C THR A 86 -3.61 -18.80 -6.55
N ARG A 87 -2.33 -19.12 -6.31
CA ARG A 87 -1.22 -18.39 -6.97
C ARG A 87 -1.25 -18.54 -8.49
N GLY A 88 -1.69 -19.68 -9.00
CA GLY A 88 -1.74 -19.96 -10.43
C GLY A 88 -2.69 -19.04 -11.21
N ASP A 89 -3.69 -18.44 -10.54
CA ASP A 89 -4.62 -17.52 -11.19
C ASP A 89 -3.91 -16.24 -11.69
N ILE A 90 -2.73 -15.86 -11.15
CA ILE A 90 -1.98 -14.67 -11.58
C ILE A 90 -1.77 -14.65 -13.11
N SER A 91 -1.45 -15.80 -13.70
CA SER A 91 -1.12 -15.91 -15.13
C SER A 91 -2.33 -16.11 -16.05
N SER A 92 -3.51 -16.41 -15.51
CA SER A 92 -4.66 -16.87 -16.29
C SER A 92 -5.97 -16.12 -16.03
N TRP A 93 -6.08 -15.37 -14.93
CA TRP A 93 -7.36 -14.80 -14.45
C TRP A 93 -8.08 -13.96 -15.51
N VAL A 94 -7.35 -13.23 -16.36
CA VAL A 94 -7.95 -12.35 -17.40
C VAL A 94 -8.78 -13.13 -18.42
N ARG A 95 -8.64 -14.47 -18.46
CA ARG A 95 -9.34 -15.38 -19.38
C ARG A 95 -10.28 -16.33 -18.65
N ASP A 96 -10.35 -16.30 -17.32
CA ASP A 96 -11.19 -17.20 -16.56
C ASP A 96 -12.48 -16.49 -16.08
N PRO A 97 -13.65 -16.79 -16.67
CA PRO A 97 -14.92 -16.20 -16.23
C PRO A 97 -15.29 -16.61 -14.80
N GLY A 98 -14.79 -17.74 -14.28
CA GLY A 98 -15.04 -18.17 -12.89
C GLY A 98 -14.47 -17.22 -11.85
N VAL A 99 -13.51 -16.36 -12.23
CA VAL A 99 -12.96 -15.32 -11.35
C VAL A 99 -14.02 -14.27 -11.01
N ILE A 100 -14.92 -13.96 -11.95
CA ILE A 100 -16.00 -12.99 -11.70
C ILE A 100 -16.99 -13.53 -10.68
N THR A 101 -17.40 -14.80 -10.81
CA THR A 101 -18.26 -15.46 -9.82
C THR A 101 -17.64 -15.38 -8.43
N TYR A 102 -16.34 -15.71 -8.33
CA TYR A 102 -15.59 -15.60 -7.07
C TYR A 102 -15.58 -14.17 -6.51
N LEU A 103 -15.27 -13.15 -7.33
CA LEU A 103 -15.29 -11.76 -6.89
C LEU A 103 -16.67 -11.35 -6.36
N GLU A 104 -17.73 -11.67 -7.09
CA GLU A 104 -19.11 -11.34 -6.71
C GLU A 104 -19.54 -12.01 -5.40
N GLU A 105 -19.17 -13.27 -5.19
CA GLU A 105 -19.41 -14.00 -3.94
C GLU A 105 -18.71 -13.35 -2.75
N ARG A 106 -17.43 -12.98 -2.91
CA ARG A 106 -16.66 -12.31 -1.85
C ARG A 106 -17.23 -10.92 -1.55
N LEU A 107 -17.57 -10.13 -2.57
CA LEU A 107 -18.16 -8.80 -2.45
C LEU A 107 -19.53 -8.80 -1.77
N LYS A 108 -20.30 -9.90 -1.87
CA LYS A 108 -21.56 -10.07 -1.13
C LYS A 108 -21.34 -10.37 0.36
N ARG A 109 -20.25 -11.05 0.69
CA ARG A 109 -19.99 -11.57 2.03
C ARG A 109 -19.18 -10.61 2.92
N TYR A 110 -18.26 -9.86 2.33
CA TYR A 110 -17.30 -9.03 3.07
C TYR A 110 -17.22 -7.61 2.52
N ARG A 111 -16.53 -6.74 3.27
CA ARG A 111 -16.28 -5.35 2.87
C ARG A 111 -14.83 -5.19 2.45
N TYR A 112 -14.65 -4.42 1.38
CA TYR A 112 -13.34 -4.12 0.81
C TYR A 112 -13.24 -2.64 0.47
N VAL A 113 -12.01 -2.17 0.26
CA VAL A 113 -11.77 -0.83 -0.29
C VAL A 113 -11.22 -0.87 -1.72
N ALA A 114 -10.73 -2.02 -2.16
CA ALA A 114 -10.09 -2.20 -3.45
C ALA A 114 -10.34 -3.60 -4.02
N ILE A 115 -10.26 -3.73 -5.35
CA ILE A 115 -10.08 -4.98 -6.07
C ILE A 115 -8.64 -5.00 -6.56
N GLY A 116 -7.88 -6.02 -6.13
CA GLY A 116 -6.48 -6.23 -6.42
C GLY A 116 -5.67 -6.57 -5.16
N GLU A 117 -4.35 -6.68 -5.24
CA GLU A 117 -3.54 -6.48 -6.44
C GLU A 117 -3.87 -7.52 -7.54
N PHE A 118 -4.13 -7.04 -8.77
CA PHE A 118 -4.29 -7.86 -9.97
C PHE A 118 -3.26 -7.51 -11.03
N HIS A 119 -2.87 -8.49 -11.84
CA HIS A 119 -1.86 -8.36 -12.91
C HIS A 119 -2.54 -8.20 -14.26
N VAL A 120 -2.21 -7.14 -15.00
CA VAL A 120 -2.73 -6.94 -16.36
C VAL A 120 -1.78 -6.05 -17.16
N HIS A 121 -1.58 -6.37 -18.44
CA HIS A 121 -0.63 -5.65 -19.30
C HIS A 121 -1.25 -5.35 -20.67
N GLY A 122 -0.99 -4.15 -21.18
CA GLY A 122 -1.48 -3.66 -22.46
C GLY A 122 -2.92 -4.07 -22.78
N ALA A 123 -3.10 -4.73 -23.93
CA ALA A 123 -4.41 -5.09 -24.46
C ALA A 123 -5.19 -6.12 -23.61
N ASP A 124 -4.54 -6.86 -22.70
CA ASP A 124 -5.28 -7.75 -21.78
C ASP A 124 -6.20 -6.96 -20.85
N ALA A 125 -5.96 -5.66 -20.65
CA ALA A 125 -6.88 -4.78 -19.92
C ALA A 125 -8.27 -4.74 -20.57
N ASP A 126 -8.38 -4.96 -21.88
CA ASP A 126 -9.64 -4.98 -22.61
C ASP A 126 -10.38 -6.33 -22.55
N ALA A 127 -9.81 -7.34 -21.90
CA ALA A 127 -10.44 -8.66 -21.78
C ALA A 127 -11.81 -8.56 -21.05
N PRO A 128 -12.81 -9.39 -21.42
CA PRO A 128 -14.14 -9.35 -20.80
C PRO A 128 -14.13 -9.50 -19.27
N VAL A 129 -13.25 -10.36 -18.73
CA VAL A 129 -13.10 -10.55 -17.29
C VAL A 129 -12.59 -9.27 -16.62
N VAL A 130 -11.55 -8.62 -17.20
CA VAL A 130 -11.02 -7.37 -16.65
C VAL A 130 -12.07 -6.26 -16.71
N ARG A 131 -12.79 -6.12 -17.83
CA ARG A 131 -13.91 -5.18 -17.96
C ARG A 131 -14.97 -5.37 -16.89
N ARG A 132 -15.32 -6.61 -16.57
CA ARG A 132 -16.29 -6.90 -15.50
C ARG A 132 -15.72 -6.59 -14.12
N ALA A 133 -14.44 -6.84 -13.86
CA ALA A 133 -13.78 -6.43 -12.61
C ALA A 133 -13.77 -4.90 -12.44
N VAL A 134 -13.53 -4.14 -13.51
CA VAL A 134 -13.64 -2.66 -13.52
C VAL A 134 -15.06 -2.20 -13.18
N GLN A 135 -16.08 -2.84 -13.77
CA GLN A 135 -17.48 -2.54 -13.47
C GLN A 135 -17.83 -2.83 -12.02
N LEU A 136 -17.38 -3.96 -11.46
CA LEU A 136 -17.56 -4.30 -10.05
C LEU A 136 -16.90 -3.26 -9.13
N ALA A 137 -15.68 -2.83 -9.45
CA ALA A 137 -15.02 -1.77 -8.69
C ALA A 137 -15.83 -0.46 -8.72
N ARG A 138 -16.39 -0.08 -9.86
CA ARG A 138 -17.28 1.09 -9.98
C ARG A 138 -18.56 0.95 -9.16
N GLU A 139 -19.28 -0.17 -9.32
CA GLU A 139 -20.54 -0.48 -8.62
C GLU A 139 -20.36 -0.44 -7.09
N HIS A 140 -19.26 -1.00 -6.60
CA HIS A 140 -18.95 -1.08 -5.17
C HIS A 140 -18.18 0.14 -4.65
N LYS A 141 -17.84 1.11 -5.51
CA LYS A 141 -17.00 2.27 -5.18
C LYS A 141 -15.69 1.81 -4.53
N LEU A 142 -14.96 0.95 -5.21
CA LEU A 142 -13.64 0.44 -4.82
C LEU A 142 -12.52 1.09 -5.65
N PHE A 143 -11.29 0.97 -5.18
CA PHE A 143 -10.10 1.23 -5.99
C PHE A 143 -9.78 0.00 -6.86
N LEU A 144 -9.12 0.23 -7.98
CA LEU A 144 -8.40 -0.80 -8.73
C LEU A 144 -6.95 -0.78 -8.27
N HIS A 145 -6.48 -1.83 -7.59
CA HIS A 145 -5.07 -2.00 -7.25
C HIS A 145 -4.40 -2.81 -8.37
N ALA A 146 -3.74 -2.11 -9.29
CA ALA A 146 -3.32 -2.66 -10.58
C ALA A 146 -1.79 -2.80 -10.66
N HIS A 147 -1.31 -4.04 -10.70
CA HIS A 147 0.02 -4.39 -11.17
C HIS A 147 -0.01 -4.43 -12.69
N SER A 148 0.52 -3.38 -13.32
CA SER A 148 0.31 -3.15 -14.74
C SER A 148 1.34 -2.23 -15.36
N ASP A 149 1.44 -2.28 -16.68
CA ASP A 149 2.15 -1.26 -17.47
C ASP A 149 1.28 -0.01 -17.68
N ALA A 150 1.89 1.07 -18.17
CA ALA A 150 1.17 2.31 -18.45
C ALA A 150 0.04 2.12 -19.49
N ASP A 151 0.22 1.30 -20.53
CA ASP A 151 -0.81 1.04 -21.54
C ASP A 151 -2.08 0.44 -20.91
N ALA A 152 -1.94 -0.56 -20.04
CA ALA A 152 -3.08 -1.11 -19.31
C ALA A 152 -3.76 -0.04 -18.43
N VAL A 153 -3.01 0.81 -17.72
CA VAL A 153 -3.60 1.92 -16.94
C VAL A 153 -4.42 2.86 -17.84
N GLU A 154 -3.91 3.25 -19.01
CA GLU A 154 -4.64 4.08 -19.97
C GLU A 154 -5.94 3.41 -20.42
N ARG A 155 -5.90 2.10 -20.70
CA ARG A 155 -7.08 1.31 -21.09
C ARG A 155 -8.10 1.19 -19.98
N LEU A 156 -7.66 1.00 -18.73
CA LEU A 156 -8.55 1.00 -17.57
C LEU A 156 -9.29 2.34 -17.45
N PHE A 157 -8.60 3.47 -17.60
CA PHE A 157 -9.24 4.80 -17.62
C PHE A 157 -10.13 5.02 -18.85
N LYS A 158 -9.81 4.41 -20.00
CA LYS A 158 -10.68 4.45 -21.18
C LYS A 158 -12.00 3.71 -20.94
N GLN A 159 -11.99 2.65 -20.13
CA GLN A 159 -13.19 1.92 -19.75
C GLN A 159 -14.03 2.66 -18.70
N ASP A 160 -13.38 3.26 -17.71
CA ASP A 160 -14.02 4.12 -16.70
C ASP A 160 -13.15 5.36 -16.42
N PRO A 161 -13.47 6.52 -17.03
CA PRO A 161 -12.73 7.76 -16.80
C PRO A 161 -12.74 8.26 -15.34
N ASN A 162 -13.66 7.74 -14.52
CA ASN A 162 -13.77 8.06 -13.10
C ASN A 162 -13.18 6.97 -12.19
N ALA A 163 -12.57 5.92 -12.76
CA ALA A 163 -11.87 4.90 -11.98
C ALA A 163 -10.89 5.55 -11.00
N ARG A 164 -10.71 4.91 -9.85
CA ARG A 164 -9.66 5.26 -8.89
C ARG A 164 -8.65 4.13 -8.91
N ILE A 165 -7.43 4.41 -9.36
CA ILE A 165 -6.42 3.40 -9.60
C ILE A 165 -5.26 3.62 -8.63
N LEU A 166 -4.91 2.59 -7.86
CA LEU A 166 -3.64 2.47 -7.16
C LEU A 166 -2.72 1.63 -8.05
N TRP A 167 -1.74 2.27 -8.66
CA TRP A 167 -0.80 1.65 -9.58
C TRP A 167 0.36 1.04 -8.81
N ALA A 168 0.34 -0.29 -8.70
CA ALA A 168 1.32 -1.05 -7.93
C ALA A 168 2.73 -0.84 -8.51
N HIS A 169 3.71 -0.66 -7.62
CA HIS A 169 5.11 -0.42 -7.95
C HIS A 169 5.36 0.72 -8.95
N ALA A 170 4.40 1.64 -9.10
CA ALA A 170 4.34 2.63 -10.17
C ALA A 170 4.66 2.02 -11.56
N GLY A 171 4.15 0.81 -11.81
CA GLY A 171 4.35 0.04 -13.05
C GLY A 171 5.77 -0.37 -13.37
N PHE A 172 6.70 -0.30 -12.40
CA PHE A 172 8.15 -0.38 -12.64
C PHE A 172 8.68 0.64 -13.66
N ASP A 173 7.90 1.68 -13.94
CA ASP A 173 8.26 2.73 -14.89
C ASP A 173 9.30 3.69 -14.32
N ARG A 174 9.95 4.44 -15.20
CA ARG A 174 10.86 5.52 -14.83
C ARG A 174 10.08 6.73 -14.28
N PRO A 175 10.67 7.56 -13.39
CA PRO A 175 9.99 8.71 -12.81
C PRO A 175 9.45 9.70 -13.86
N GLU A 176 10.09 9.81 -15.03
CA GLU A 176 9.59 10.65 -16.13
C GLU A 176 8.23 10.17 -16.65
N LYS A 177 8.08 8.85 -16.86
CA LYS A 177 6.83 8.23 -17.32
C LYS A 177 5.77 8.25 -16.24
N VAL A 178 6.15 8.00 -14.98
CA VAL A 178 5.24 8.12 -13.83
C VAL A 178 4.65 9.54 -13.75
N ARG A 179 5.47 10.59 -13.88
CA ARG A 179 5.00 11.98 -13.91
C ARG A 179 4.07 12.26 -15.10
N GLU A 180 4.39 11.76 -16.29
CA GLU A 180 3.50 11.87 -17.47
C GLU A 180 2.10 11.32 -17.14
N MET A 181 2.03 10.12 -16.57
CA MET A 181 0.77 9.45 -16.22
C MET A 181 0.00 10.20 -15.13
N LEU A 182 0.68 10.67 -14.09
CA LEU A 182 0.05 11.42 -12.99
C LEU A 182 -0.52 12.77 -13.43
N ARG A 183 0.10 13.45 -14.42
CA ARG A 183 -0.46 14.66 -15.05
C ARG A 183 -1.72 14.35 -15.85
N ARG A 184 -1.72 13.24 -16.59
CA ARG A 184 -2.83 12.87 -17.48
C ARG A 184 -4.06 12.42 -16.70
N TYR A 185 -3.87 11.66 -15.62
CA TYR A 185 -4.97 11.03 -14.89
C TYR A 185 -5.03 11.53 -13.45
N ARG A 186 -6.04 12.33 -13.13
CA ARG A 186 -6.23 12.91 -11.77
C ARG A 186 -6.54 11.87 -10.68
N ASN A 187 -7.09 10.71 -11.05
CA ASN A 187 -7.50 9.64 -10.13
C ASN A 187 -6.52 8.44 -10.14
N LEU A 188 -5.23 8.70 -10.34
CA LEU A 188 -4.16 7.70 -10.36
C LEU A 188 -3.22 7.88 -9.16
N TRP A 189 -2.99 6.88 -8.34
CA TRP A 189 -2.00 6.95 -7.27
C TRP A 189 -0.92 5.92 -7.54
N CYS A 190 0.29 6.19 -7.08
CA CYS A 190 1.42 5.28 -7.23
C CYS A 190 1.78 4.68 -5.87
N GLU A 191 1.91 3.37 -5.84
CA GLU A 191 2.40 2.59 -4.71
C GLU A 191 3.86 2.19 -5.01
N LEU A 192 4.76 2.27 -4.04
CA LEU A 192 6.22 2.16 -4.24
C LEU A 192 6.82 0.83 -3.75
N ALA A 193 6.03 -0.12 -3.26
CA ALA A 193 6.53 -1.40 -2.77
C ALA A 193 7.39 -2.09 -3.82
N PHE A 194 8.30 -2.95 -3.37
CA PHE A 194 9.21 -3.70 -4.24
C PHE A 194 10.15 -2.86 -5.13
N ARG A 195 10.08 -1.52 -5.09
CA ARG A 195 11.02 -0.63 -5.77
C ARG A 195 12.21 -0.32 -4.88
N THR A 196 13.38 -0.23 -5.48
CA THR A 196 14.63 0.18 -4.83
C THR A 196 15.35 1.31 -5.56
N ASP A 197 14.89 1.68 -6.76
CA ASP A 197 15.53 2.68 -7.62
C ASP A 197 15.20 4.13 -7.23
N HIS A 198 14.26 4.35 -6.32
CA HIS A 198 13.85 5.70 -5.91
C HIS A 198 14.75 6.32 -4.86
N ALA A 199 15.56 5.52 -4.17
CA ALA A 199 16.48 6.01 -3.16
C ALA A 199 17.68 5.08 -2.94
N SER A 200 18.84 5.68 -2.67
CA SER A 200 20.07 4.99 -2.31
C SER A 200 20.77 5.72 -1.18
N GLY A 201 21.30 4.98 -0.19
CA GLY A 201 22.03 5.58 0.94
C GLY A 201 21.24 6.62 1.74
N GLY A 202 19.91 6.50 1.80
CA GLY A 202 19.02 7.47 2.45
C GLY A 202 18.79 8.76 1.65
N LYS A 203 19.22 8.82 0.38
CA LYS A 203 18.98 9.95 -0.53
C LYS A 203 18.00 9.57 -1.61
N VAL A 204 17.04 10.45 -1.90
CA VAL A 204 16.07 10.25 -2.97
C VAL A 204 16.71 10.63 -4.31
N GLU A 205 16.59 9.74 -5.29
CA GLU A 205 17.14 9.98 -6.64
C GLU A 205 16.48 11.21 -7.30
N PRO A 206 17.22 12.04 -8.07
CA PRO A 206 16.72 13.33 -8.55
C PRO A 206 15.39 13.27 -9.32
N GLY A 207 15.22 12.27 -10.18
CA GLY A 207 13.98 12.09 -10.96
C GLY A 207 12.78 11.76 -10.06
N TRP A 208 12.98 10.91 -9.06
CA TRP A 208 11.97 10.55 -8.07
C TRP A 208 11.66 11.71 -7.12
N ARG A 209 12.68 12.47 -6.71
CA ARG A 209 12.50 13.69 -5.94
C ARG A 209 11.61 14.69 -6.69
N ALA A 210 11.85 14.89 -7.99
CA ALA A 210 11.00 15.75 -8.81
C ALA A 210 9.55 15.24 -8.88
N ALA A 211 9.34 13.93 -8.97
CA ALA A 211 8.00 13.34 -8.97
C ALA A 211 7.28 13.54 -7.63
N PHE A 212 7.94 13.27 -6.51
CA PHE A 212 7.38 13.43 -5.16
C PHE A 212 7.04 14.88 -4.84
N LEU A 213 7.86 15.84 -5.27
CA LEU A 213 7.60 17.26 -5.05
C LEU A 213 6.49 17.81 -5.95
N GLU A 214 6.33 17.28 -7.17
CA GLU A 214 5.25 17.69 -8.07
C GLU A 214 3.90 17.10 -7.67
N PHE A 215 3.88 15.86 -7.16
CA PHE A 215 2.65 15.14 -6.79
C PHE A 215 2.69 14.59 -5.35
N PRO A 216 2.86 15.44 -4.33
CA PRO A 216 3.09 15.00 -2.95
C PRO A 216 1.90 14.22 -2.37
N ASP A 217 0.70 14.35 -2.94
CA ASP A 217 -0.52 13.67 -2.56
C ASP A 217 -0.82 12.39 -3.36
N ARG A 218 0.08 11.97 -4.25
CA ARG A 218 -0.16 10.88 -5.23
C ARG A 218 0.72 9.64 -5.04
N PHE A 219 1.55 9.60 -4.00
CA PHE A 219 2.42 8.46 -3.69
C PHE A 219 2.10 7.84 -2.33
N LEU A 220 2.25 6.52 -2.27
CA LEU A 220 2.15 5.70 -1.06
C LEU A 220 3.33 4.73 -1.02
N VAL A 221 3.68 4.30 0.19
CA VAL A 221 4.67 3.23 0.42
C VAL A 221 3.97 1.92 0.73
N GLY A 222 4.67 0.81 0.55
CA GLY A 222 4.21 -0.52 0.93
C GLY A 222 5.37 -1.50 0.93
N SER A 223 5.20 -2.69 1.51
CA SER A 223 6.31 -3.65 1.68
C SER A 223 6.26 -4.87 0.75
N ASP A 224 5.11 -5.18 0.15
CA ASP A 224 4.88 -6.29 -0.79
C ASP A 224 5.36 -7.65 -0.25
N SER A 225 4.70 -8.12 0.81
CA SER A 225 5.00 -9.40 1.47
C SER A 225 4.47 -10.62 0.70
N TYR A 226 4.74 -10.72 -0.61
CA TYR A 226 4.17 -11.74 -1.53
C TYR A 226 4.51 -13.20 -1.18
N SER A 227 5.40 -13.46 -0.21
CA SER A 227 5.72 -14.79 0.32
C SER A 227 5.99 -14.75 1.83
N ALA A 228 5.90 -15.90 2.51
CA ALA A 228 6.18 -16.01 3.94
C ALA A 228 7.58 -15.49 4.31
N ALA A 229 8.59 -15.77 3.48
CA ALA A 229 9.97 -15.32 3.69
C ALA A 229 10.16 -13.80 3.68
N ARG A 230 9.18 -13.02 3.18
CA ARG A 230 9.22 -11.54 3.16
C ARG A 230 8.74 -10.91 4.48
N TRP A 231 7.90 -11.61 5.24
CA TRP A 231 7.30 -11.07 6.47
C TRP A 231 8.31 -10.61 7.53
N PRO A 232 9.43 -11.34 7.77
CA PRO A 232 10.46 -10.86 8.69
C PRO A 232 11.01 -9.47 8.32
N TYR A 233 11.04 -9.13 7.02
CA TYR A 233 11.65 -7.90 6.49
C TYR A 233 10.73 -6.67 6.52
N VAL A 234 9.49 -6.79 7.00
CA VAL A 234 8.53 -5.67 7.05
C VAL A 234 9.06 -4.53 7.94
N VAL A 235 9.75 -4.88 9.03
CA VAL A 235 10.34 -3.89 9.96
C VAL A 235 11.51 -3.15 9.30
N GLU A 236 12.39 -3.89 8.65
CA GLU A 236 13.55 -3.40 7.91
C GLU A 236 13.10 -2.49 6.77
N HIS A 237 12.06 -2.89 6.03
CA HIS A 237 11.49 -2.08 4.95
C HIS A 237 10.90 -0.76 5.48
N ALA A 238 10.15 -0.79 6.59
CA ALA A 238 9.64 0.43 7.21
C ALA A 238 10.77 1.35 7.69
N ASN A 239 11.86 0.80 8.23
CA ASN A 239 13.02 1.58 8.64
C ASN A 239 13.77 2.20 7.45
N TRP A 240 14.01 1.41 6.40
CA TRP A 240 14.59 1.91 5.15
C TRP A 240 13.72 3.01 4.53
N THR A 241 12.39 2.82 4.57
CA THR A 241 11.42 3.82 4.11
C THR A 241 11.58 5.15 4.83
N ARG A 242 11.68 5.12 6.17
CA ARG A 242 11.92 6.33 6.98
C ARG A 242 13.25 7.01 6.65
N GLN A 243 14.28 6.24 6.36
CA GLN A 243 15.61 6.79 6.06
C GLN A 243 15.59 7.67 4.82
N TRP A 244 15.02 7.20 3.70
CA TRP A 244 14.98 8.03 2.48
C TRP A 244 13.94 9.14 2.56
N LEU A 245 12.82 8.92 3.26
CA LEU A 245 11.82 9.98 3.47
C LEU A 245 12.39 11.18 4.23
N ALA A 246 13.39 10.97 5.09
CA ALA A 246 14.07 12.05 5.82
C ALA A 246 14.82 13.04 4.90
N ASP A 247 15.07 12.69 3.64
CA ASP A 247 15.69 13.57 2.65
C ASP A 247 14.68 14.52 1.96
N LEU A 248 13.37 14.28 2.13
CA LEU A 248 12.29 15.11 1.59
C LEU A 248 11.86 16.20 2.59
N PRO A 249 11.20 17.29 2.11
CA PRO A 249 10.49 18.19 3.00
C PRO A 249 9.51 17.43 3.90
N LYS A 250 9.44 17.82 5.18
CA LYS A 250 8.69 17.08 6.21
C LYS A 250 7.23 16.81 5.82
N ASP A 251 6.57 17.79 5.24
CA ASP A 251 5.17 17.69 4.81
C ASP A 251 4.97 16.70 3.67
N VAL A 252 5.91 16.63 2.72
CA VAL A 252 5.95 15.64 1.64
C VAL A 252 6.22 14.25 2.20
N ALA A 253 7.20 14.13 3.11
CA ALA A 253 7.54 12.87 3.75
C ALA A 253 6.34 12.29 4.52
N GLU A 254 5.63 13.10 5.32
CA GLU A 254 4.43 12.67 6.07
C GLU A 254 3.28 12.27 5.15
N ARG A 255 3.11 12.95 4.01
CA ARG A 255 2.11 12.58 3.01
C ARG A 255 2.36 11.19 2.44
N ILE A 256 3.56 10.96 1.95
CA ILE A 256 3.96 9.70 1.33
C ILE A 256 3.97 8.56 2.36
N ALA A 257 4.44 8.85 3.58
CA ALA A 257 4.54 7.87 4.66
C ALA A 257 3.17 7.36 5.13
N TYR A 258 2.19 8.25 5.36
CA TYR A 258 0.91 7.81 5.91
C TYR A 258 -0.31 8.65 5.53
N ARG A 259 -0.21 9.98 5.41
CA ARG A 259 -1.42 10.82 5.25
C ARG A 259 -2.16 10.56 3.94
N ASN A 260 -1.47 10.23 2.86
CA ASN A 260 -2.12 9.93 1.58
C ASN A 260 -2.96 8.66 1.69
N GLY A 261 -2.42 7.59 2.26
CA GLY A 261 -3.18 6.35 2.52
C GLY A 261 -4.36 6.58 3.45
N GLU A 262 -4.17 7.32 4.54
CA GLU A 262 -5.28 7.68 5.43
C GLU A 262 -6.36 8.49 4.73
N ALA A 263 -6.00 9.42 3.84
CA ALA A 263 -6.95 10.24 3.10
C ALA A 263 -7.73 9.42 2.08
N LEU A 264 -7.07 8.53 1.34
CA LEU A 264 -7.70 7.74 0.27
C LEU A 264 -8.73 6.73 0.78
N PHE A 265 -8.41 6.06 1.88
CA PHE A 265 -9.24 4.98 2.42
C PHE A 265 -10.12 5.41 3.59
N ARG A 266 -10.11 6.72 3.92
CA ARG A 266 -10.91 7.29 5.00
C ARG A 266 -12.38 6.95 4.83
N GLY A 267 -12.99 6.38 5.87
CA GLY A 267 -14.43 6.15 5.92
C GLY A 267 -14.97 5.09 4.95
N MET A 268 -14.14 4.48 4.10
CA MET A 268 -14.61 3.47 3.14
C MET A 268 -15.12 2.19 3.82
N LEU A 269 -14.60 1.87 5.00
CA LEU A 269 -15.05 0.74 5.81
C LEU A 269 -16.08 1.13 6.88
N ALA A 270 -16.46 2.41 6.99
CA ALA A 270 -17.44 2.84 7.98
C ALA A 270 -18.80 2.15 7.73
N PRO A 271 -19.58 1.85 8.79
CA PRO A 271 -20.95 1.37 8.62
C PRO A 271 -21.70 2.32 7.69
N ARG A 272 -22.41 1.78 6.69
CA ARG A 272 -23.34 2.63 5.92
C ARG A 272 -24.42 3.04 6.93
N LYS A 273 -24.65 4.35 7.08
CA LYS A 273 -25.83 4.80 7.83
C LYS A 273 -27.06 4.17 7.16
N PRO A 274 -28.02 3.64 7.96
CA PRO A 274 -29.23 3.04 7.43
C PRO A 274 -30.01 4.02 6.55
#